data_AF-A0A7V9KGI4-F1
#
_entry.id   AF-A0A7V9KGI4-F1
#
_cell.length_a   1.000
_cell.length_b   1.000
_cell.length_c   1.000
_cell.angle_alpha   90.00
_cell.angle_beta   90.00
_cell.angle_gamma   90.00
#
_symmetry.space_group_name_H-M   'P 1'
#
loop_
_entity.id
_entity.type
_entity.pdbx_description
1 polymer ?
#
loop_
_entity_poly.entity_id
_entity_poly.type
_entity_poly.pdbx_seq_one_letter_code
_entity_poly.pdbx_strand_id
1 'polypeptide(L)'
;MNIYLSAAEYDLLAVLPGRRLRKRWFRLDDQAAPFHIDVFEGALAGLVISEVESTDSAALAAITPPAWAVREITADPFFAGDNLVLLDAAALDRRLRRERARSSRQEEGATP
;
A
#
# COMPACT_ATOMS: atom_id res chain seq x y z
N MET A 1 13.62 12.95 -5.30
CA MET A 1 13.42 14.38 -5.62
C MET A 1 11.94 14.59 -5.83
N ASN A 2 11.30 15.48 -5.05
CA ASN A 2 9.90 15.84 -5.28
C ASN A 2 9.87 17.14 -6.10
N ILE A 3 8.97 17.22 -7.08
CA ILE A 3 8.77 18.42 -7.90
C ILE A 3 7.33 18.87 -7.70
N TYR A 4 7.14 20.06 -7.14
CA TYR A 4 5.82 20.65 -7.01
C TYR A 4 5.46 21.38 -8.30
N LEU A 5 4.26 21.14 -8.81
CA LEU A 5 3.77 21.73 -10.06
C LEU A 5 2.62 22.69 -9.75
N SER A 6 2.58 23.81 -10.45
CA SER A 6 1.36 24.59 -10.62
C SER A 6 0.32 23.81 -11.42
N ALA A 7 -0.94 24.24 -11.38
CA ALA A 7 -2.01 23.62 -12.17
C ALA A 7 -1.70 23.60 -13.68
N ALA A 8 -1.14 24.70 -14.21
CA ALA A 8 -0.78 24.80 -15.62
C ALA A 8 0.37 23.86 -16.01
N GLU A 9 1.38 23.71 -15.14
CA GLU A 9 2.48 22.75 -15.37
C GLU A 9 1.99 21.30 -15.27
N TYR A 10 1.07 21.02 -14.33
CA TYR A 10 0.42 19.72 -14.24
C TYR A 10 -0.32 19.39 -15.53
N ASP A 11 -1.16 20.29 -16.02
CA ASP A 11 -1.95 20.08 -17.24
C ASP A 11 -1.05 19.83 -18.46
N LEU A 12 0.08 20.55 -18.55
CA LEU A 12 1.08 20.34 -19.59
C LEU A 12 1.70 18.94 -19.56
N LEU A 13 1.97 18.40 -18.37
CA LEU A 13 2.58 17.07 -18.21
C LEU A 13 1.54 15.94 -18.24
N ALA A 14 0.29 16.22 -17.87
CA ALA A 14 -0.76 15.22 -17.75
C ALA A 14 -1.10 14.56 -19.09
N VAL A 15 -0.79 15.20 -20.23
CA VAL A 15 -1.04 14.64 -21.57
C VAL A 15 -0.05 13.56 -21.98
N LEU A 16 1.07 13.41 -21.26
CA LEU A 16 2.05 12.35 -21.55
C LEU A 16 1.40 10.97 -21.36
N PRO A 17 1.76 9.96 -22.18
CA PRO A 17 1.16 8.62 -22.16
C PRO A 17 1.63 7.76 -20.97
N GLY A 18 1.72 8.37 -19.79
CA GLY A 18 2.07 7.70 -18.54
C GLY A 18 0.93 6.84 -18.01
N ARG A 19 1.29 5.75 -17.33
CA ARG A 19 0.32 4.98 -16.55
C ARG A 19 0.00 5.74 -15.26
N ARG A 20 -1.29 5.77 -14.88
CA ARG A 20 -1.79 6.57 -13.77
C ARG A 20 -2.22 5.68 -12.62
N LEU A 21 -1.76 6.02 -11.42
CA LEU A 21 -2.18 5.44 -10.15
C LEU A 21 -2.90 6.52 -9.35
N ARG A 22 -4.02 6.18 -8.71
CA ARG A 22 -4.78 7.10 -7.86
C ARG A 22 -4.98 6.49 -6.50
N LYS A 23 -4.71 7.28 -5.46
CA LYS A 23 -4.89 6.91 -4.06
C LYS A 23 -5.25 8.14 -3.22
N ARG A 24 -6.01 7.93 -2.15
CA ARG A 24 -6.15 8.90 -1.06
C ARG A 24 -5.23 8.49 0.06
N TRP A 25 -4.43 9.44 0.51
CA TRP A 25 -3.44 9.23 1.54
C TRP A 25 -3.92 9.83 2.86
N PHE A 26 -3.77 9.06 3.94
CA PHE A 26 -4.08 9.47 5.30
C PHE A 26 -2.86 9.26 6.18
N ARG A 27 -2.70 10.12 7.18
CA ARG A 27 -1.70 9.94 8.22
C ARG A 27 -2.38 9.37 9.45
N LEU A 28 -1.81 8.30 10.00
CA LEU A 28 -2.21 7.69 11.25
C LEU A 28 -1.08 7.87 12.25
N ASP A 29 -1.25 8.82 13.17
CA ASP A 29 -0.34 9.00 14.30
C ASP A 29 -0.78 8.04 15.44
N ASP A 30 -0.43 6.76 15.32
CA ASP A 30 -0.55 5.77 16.41
C ASP A 30 0.76 5.74 17.23
N GLN A 31 0.67 5.33 18.49
CA GLN A 31 1.58 5.62 19.61
C GLN A 31 3.05 5.17 19.43
N ALA A 32 3.41 4.49 18.34
CA ALA A 32 4.76 3.96 18.09
C ALA A 32 5.45 4.50 16.81
N ALA A 33 4.72 4.83 15.75
CA ALA A 33 5.27 5.38 14.52
C ALA A 33 4.17 6.01 13.63
N PRO A 34 4.47 7.09 12.87
CA PRO A 34 3.51 7.67 11.95
C PRO A 34 3.33 6.76 10.74
N PHE A 35 2.20 6.07 10.68
CA PHE A 35 1.83 5.28 9.51
C PHE A 35 1.17 6.15 8.44
N HIS A 36 1.45 5.79 7.19
CA HIS A 36 0.87 6.35 5.99
C HIS A 36 -0.11 5.31 5.42
N ILE A 37 -1.38 5.69 5.34
CA ILE A 37 -2.44 4.82 4.84
C ILE A 37 -2.82 5.25 3.43
N ASP A 38 -2.57 4.37 2.48
CA ASP A 38 -2.93 4.55 1.08
C ASP A 38 -4.21 3.77 0.77
N VAL A 39 -5.29 4.49 0.45
CA VAL A 39 -6.54 3.92 -0.04
C VAL A 39 -6.59 4.09 -1.55
N PHE A 40 -6.36 3.00 -2.28
CA PHE A 40 -6.30 3.02 -3.74
C PHE A 40 -7.68 3.17 -4.38
N GLU A 41 -7.72 3.80 -5.56
CA GLU A 41 -8.93 4.11 -6.32
C GLU A 41 -8.97 3.38 -7.67
N GLY A 42 -10.12 3.43 -8.34
CA GLY A 42 -10.30 2.90 -9.70
C GLY A 42 -10.14 1.38 -9.76
N ALA A 43 -9.29 0.89 -10.67
CA ALA A 43 -9.04 -0.55 -10.83
C ALA A 43 -8.47 -1.21 -9.57
N LEU A 44 -7.88 -0.42 -8.67
CA LEU A 44 -7.30 -0.91 -7.41
C LEU A 44 -8.18 -0.63 -6.19
N ALA A 45 -9.43 -0.22 -6.40
CA ALA A 45 -10.37 -0.02 -5.31
C ALA A 45 -10.51 -1.27 -4.44
N GLY A 46 -10.39 -1.08 -3.12
CA GLY A 46 -10.39 -2.17 -2.13
C GLY A 46 -9.01 -2.63 -1.67
N LEU A 47 -7.92 -2.13 -2.28
CA LEU A 47 -6.58 -2.23 -1.74
C LEU A 47 -6.32 -1.06 -0.77
N VAL A 48 -5.89 -1.40 0.45
CA VAL A 48 -5.42 -0.45 1.46
C VAL A 48 -4.03 -0.90 1.90
N ILE A 49 -3.06 0.00 1.86
CA ILE A 49 -1.68 -0.26 2.31
C ILE A 49 -1.37 0.66 3.48
N SER A 50 -0.81 0.07 4.53
CA SER A 50 -0.17 0.79 5.64
C SER A 50 1.32 0.76 5.41
N GLU A 51 1.94 1.92 5.30
CA GLU A 51 3.38 2.07 5.14
C GLU A 51 3.97 2.87 6.29
N VAL A 52 5.19 2.53 6.67
CA VAL A 52 5.98 3.29 7.62
C VAL A 52 7.40 3.38 7.11
N GLU A 53 7.96 4.58 7.18
CA GLU A 53 9.32 4.85 6.74
C GLU A 53 10.14 5.37 7.91
N SER A 54 11.36 4.88 8.03
CA SER A 54 12.36 5.39 8.98
C SER A 54 13.74 5.14 8.42
N THR A 55 14.66 6.06 8.71
CA THR A 55 16.09 5.90 8.38
C THR A 55 16.81 4.95 9.33
N ASP A 56 16.17 4.56 10.43
CA ASP A 56 16.68 3.60 11.41
C ASP A 56 16.01 2.23 11.23
N SER A 57 16.78 1.25 10.80
CA SER A 57 16.31 -0.12 10.60
C SER A 57 15.98 -0.84 11.91
N ALA A 58 16.63 -0.50 13.02
CA ALA A 58 16.31 -1.06 14.33
C ALA A 58 14.95 -0.52 14.80
N ALA A 59 14.66 0.76 14.55
CA ALA A 59 13.35 1.33 14.79
C ALA A 59 12.26 0.63 13.96
N LEU A 60 12.48 0.41 12.66
CA LEU A 60 11.53 -0.34 11.81
C LEU A 60 11.27 -1.76 12.32
N ALA A 61 12.32 -2.47 12.73
CA ALA A 61 12.20 -3.84 13.25
C ALA A 61 11.42 -3.93 14.57
N ALA A 62 11.35 -2.84 15.33
CA ALA A 62 10.61 -2.75 16.59
C ALA A 62 9.14 -2.29 16.40
N ILE A 63 8.74 -1.89 15.19
CA ILE A 63 7.39 -1.42 14.93
C ILE A 63 6.39 -2.55 15.10
N THR A 64 5.33 -2.27 15.86
CA THR A 64 4.15 -3.13 15.89
C THR A 64 3.19 -2.67 14.79
N PRO A 65 2.82 -3.54 13.84
CA PRO A 65 1.88 -3.17 12.79
C PRO A 65 0.49 -2.86 13.39
N PRO A 66 -0.33 -2.02 12.72
CA PRO A 66 -1.69 -1.74 13.20
C PRO A 66 -2.50 -3.03 13.34
N ALA A 67 -3.36 -3.13 14.35
CA ALA A 67 -4.12 -4.35 14.65
C ALA A 67 -5.03 -4.84 13.51
N TRP A 68 -5.40 -3.96 12.58
CA TRP A 68 -6.19 -4.27 11.39
C TRP A 68 -5.33 -4.72 10.19
N ALA A 69 -4.00 -4.66 10.29
CA ALA A 69 -3.09 -5.09 9.23
C ALA A 69 -3.17 -6.61 9.07
N VAL A 70 -3.47 -7.06 7.86
CA VAL A 70 -3.72 -8.48 7.56
C VAL A 70 -2.46 -9.20 7.13
N ARG A 71 -1.50 -8.48 6.54
CA ARG A 71 -0.30 -9.07 5.94
C ARG A 71 0.86 -8.08 5.85
N GLU A 72 2.05 -8.54 6.23
CA GLU A 72 3.33 -7.88 5.94
C GLU A 72 3.71 -8.09 4.46
N ILE A 73 3.89 -6.99 3.73
CA ILE A 73 4.12 -6.96 2.28
C ILE A 73 5.41 -6.25 1.87
N THR A 74 6.24 -5.79 2.82
CA THR A 74 7.46 -5.02 2.53
C THR A 74 8.36 -5.66 1.45
N ALA A 75 8.48 -6.99 1.42
CA ALA A 75 9.30 -7.73 0.46
C ALA A 75 8.53 -8.33 -0.72
N ASP A 76 7.24 -8.00 -0.90
CA ASP A 76 6.39 -8.59 -1.94
C ASP A 76 6.32 -7.69 -3.18
N PRO A 77 6.98 -8.09 -4.30
CA PRO A 77 7.01 -7.28 -5.52
C PRO A 77 5.62 -7.12 -6.17
N PHE A 78 4.62 -7.93 -5.79
CA PHE A 78 3.26 -7.73 -6.29
C PHE A 78 2.71 -6.35 -5.88
N PHE A 79 3.04 -5.88 -4.68
CA PHE A 79 2.53 -4.62 -4.14
C PHE A 79 3.45 -3.42 -4.40
N ALA A 80 4.55 -3.60 -5.13
CA ALA A 80 5.41 -2.51 -5.56
C ALA A 80 4.66 -1.57 -6.52
N GLY A 81 4.89 -0.26 -6.40
CA GLY A 81 4.13 0.76 -7.12
C GLY A 81 4.20 0.65 -8.65
N ASP A 82 5.34 0.19 -9.18
CA ASP A 82 5.57 -0.06 -10.60
C ASP A 82 4.77 -1.26 -11.12
N ASN A 83 4.56 -2.28 -10.31
CA ASN A 83 3.67 -3.39 -10.65
C ASN A 83 2.19 -3.00 -10.47
N LEU A 84 1.83 -2.29 -9.39
CA LEU A 84 0.45 -1.89 -9.12
C LEU A 84 -0.16 -1.09 -10.28
N VAL A 85 0.62 -0.22 -10.92
CA VAL A 85 0.13 0.57 -12.07
C VAL A 85 -0.18 -0.26 -13.33
N LEU A 86 0.23 -1.53 -13.36
CA LEU A 86 -0.04 -2.49 -14.45
C LEU A 86 -1.27 -3.35 -14.19
N LEU A 87 -1.77 -3.38 -12.96
CA LEU A 87 -2.82 -4.30 -12.56
C LEU A 87 -4.21 -3.82 -13.00
N ASP A 88 -5.04 -4.78 -13.36
CA ASP A 88 -6.49 -4.60 -13.43
C ASP A 88 -7.17 -5.09 -12.14
N ALA A 89 -8.47 -4.81 -12.03
CA ALA A 89 -9.26 -5.20 -10.87
C ALA A 89 -9.31 -6.73 -10.66
N ALA A 90 -9.29 -7.52 -11.73
CA ALA A 90 -9.38 -8.98 -11.65
C ALA A 90 -8.08 -9.59 -11.11
N ALA A 91 -6.93 -9.05 -11.52
CA ALA A 91 -5.61 -9.45 -11.03
C ALA A 91 -5.47 -9.14 -9.54
N LEU A 92 -5.88 -7.93 -9.13
CA LEU A 92 -5.90 -7.55 -7.71
C LEU A 92 -6.83 -8.45 -6.90
N ASP A 93 -8.08 -8.66 -7.33
CA ASP A 93 -9.04 -9.48 -6.60
C ASP A 93 -8.54 -10.91 -6.39
N ARG A 94 -7.95 -11.52 -7.44
CA ARG A 94 -7.31 -12.85 -7.32
C ARG A 94 -6.20 -12.87 -6.28
N ARG A 95 -5.36 -11.83 -6.21
CA ARG A 95 -4.31 -11.73 -5.19
C ARG A 95 -4.91 -11.60 -3.80
N LEU A 96 -5.83 -10.66 -3.59
CA LEU A 96 -6.42 -10.39 -2.28
C LEU A 96 -7.19 -11.60 -1.72
N ARG A 97 -7.89 -12.35 -2.57
CA ARG A 97 -8.55 -13.61 -2.16
C ARG A 97 -7.55 -14.65 -1.65
N ARG A 98 -6.39 -14.77 -2.31
CA ARG A 98 -5.33 -15.70 -1.89
C ARG A 98 -4.76 -15.31 -0.52
N GLU A 99 -4.54 -14.02 -0.28
CA GLU A 99 -4.03 -13.55 1.01
C GLU A 99 -5.04 -13.80 2.14
N ARG A 100 -6.31 -13.44 1.93
CA ARG A 100 -7.38 -13.69 2.91
C ARG A 100 -7.49 -15.18 3.28
N ALA A 101 -7.44 -16.07 2.29
CA ALA A 101 -7.52 -17.52 2.52
C ALA A 101 -6.27 -18.12 3.21
N ARG A 102 -5.15 -17.39 3.26
CA ARG A 102 -3.94 -17.79 4.00
C ARG A 102 -3.98 -17.30 5.44
N SER A 103 -4.42 -16.06 5.67
CA SER A 103 -4.56 -15.50 7.02
C SER A 103 -5.54 -16.31 7.87
N SER A 104 -6.68 -16.76 7.30
CA SER A 104 -7.64 -17.63 8.01
C SER A 104 -7.03 -18.96 8.48
N ARG A 105 -6.02 -19.49 7.77
CA ARG A 105 -5.35 -20.75 8.16
C ARG A 105 -4.23 -20.54 9.18
N GLN A 106 -3.65 -19.35 9.26
CA GLN A 106 -2.64 -19.03 10.27
C GLN A 106 -3.29 -18.77 11.64
N GLU A 107 -4.52 -18.25 11.68
CA GLU A 107 -5.29 -18.08 12.92
C GLU A 107 -5.76 -19.43 13.51
N GLU A 108 -6.15 -20.40 12.68
CA GLU A 108 -6.58 -21.74 13.13
C GLU A 108 -5.42 -22.61 13.69
N GLY A 109 -4.16 -22.30 13.34
CA GLY A 109 -2.97 -23.00 13.83
C GLY A 109 -2.34 -22.41 15.09
N ALA A 110 -2.87 -21.28 15.59
CA ALA A 110 -2.37 -20.56 16.74
C ALA A 110 -3.37 -20.61 17.90
N THR A 111 -3.65 -21.81 18.41
CA THR A 111 -4.27 -21.99 19.73
C THR A 111 -3.42 -22.98 20.52
N PRO A 112 -3.01 -22.66 21.77
CA PRO A 112 -2.17 -23.51 22.62
C PRO A 112 -2.86 -24.79 23.09
#